data_AF-A0A6H9I6R0-F1
#
_entry.id   AF-A0A6H9I6R0-F1
#
_cell.length_a   1.000
_cell.length_b   1.000
_cell.length_c   1.000
_cell.angle_alpha   90.00
_cell.angle_beta   90.00
_cell.angle_gamma   90.00
#
_symmetry.space_group_name_H-M   'P 1'
#
loop_
_entity.id
_entity.type
_entity.pdbx_description
1 polymer ?
#
loop_
_entity_poly.entity_id
_entity_poly.type
_entity_poly.pdbx_seq_one_letter_code
_entity_poly.pdbx_strand_id
1 'polypeptide(L)'
;MLYVTIAILAGVSIVVARIINANLAKEIGNWEGTFFNYITGLFFSMLFLMFSSDSLYIPMHTLQSIPIAVYLGGLVGVIVISLSNYITPKISAFYLTLLIFIGQLFAGTIIDFFLTNELSIGKVIGGIFVIIGLTYNLLVDRPIKTVKHNHVQL
;
A
#
# COMPACT_ATOMS: atom_id res chain seq x y z
N MET A 1 -11.99 21.98 2.84
CA MET A 1 -10.52 22.23 2.90
C MET A 1 -9.84 21.30 3.89
N LEU A 2 -10.33 21.19 5.13
CA LEU A 2 -9.77 20.27 6.14
C LEU A 2 -9.57 18.82 5.64
N TYR A 3 -10.58 18.21 5.01
CA TYR A 3 -10.48 16.84 4.47
C TYR A 3 -9.40 16.68 3.40
N VAL A 4 -9.18 17.70 2.57
CA VAL A 4 -8.14 17.69 1.54
C VAL A 4 -6.76 17.72 2.19
N THR A 5 -6.57 18.57 3.20
CA THR A 5 -5.34 18.61 3.99
C THR A 5 -5.06 17.28 4.67
N ILE A 6 -6.07 16.65 5.28
CA ILE A 6 -5.93 15.34 5.90
C ILE A 6 -5.55 14.28 4.87
N ALA A 7 -6.16 14.28 3.68
CA ALA A 7 -5.82 13.34 2.61
C ALA A 7 -4.37 13.49 2.14
N ILE A 8 -3.88 14.73 2.00
CA ILE A 8 -2.47 15.01 1.66
C ILE A 8 -1.54 14.48 2.76
N LEU A 9 -1.82 14.80 4.02
CA LEU A 9 -1.02 14.35 5.16
C LEU A 9 -1.02 12.82 5.29
N ALA A 10 -2.14 12.16 5.03
CA ALA A 10 -2.24 10.71 4.99
C ALA A 10 -1.36 10.12 3.88
N GLY A 11 -1.39 10.69 2.67
CA GLY A 11 -0.53 10.29 1.57
C GLY A 11 0.95 10.39 1.89
N VAL A 12 1.38 11.52 2.48
CA VAL A 12 2.76 11.72 2.94
C VAL A 12 3.14 10.67 3.99
N SER A 13 2.26 10.46 4.98
CA SER A 13 2.49 9.50 6.07
C SER A 13 2.65 8.07 5.56
N ILE A 14 1.81 7.65 4.59
CA ILE A 14 1.87 6.31 4.00
C ILE A 14 3.21 6.09 3.28
N VAL A 15 3.67 7.07 2.50
CA VAL A 15 4.94 6.97 1.75
C VAL A 15 6.13 6.94 2.72
N VAL A 16 6.15 7.84 3.71
CA VAL A 16 7.22 7.90 4.72
C VAL A 16 7.28 6.61 5.54
N ALA A 17 6.13 6.14 6.04
CA ALA A 17 6.05 4.90 6.81
C ALA A 17 6.57 3.71 6.01
N ARG A 18 6.16 3.59 4.74
CA ARG A 18 6.66 2.52 3.85
C ARG A 18 8.18 2.55 3.70
N ILE A 19 8.78 3.73 3.51
CA ILE A 19 10.25 3.86 3.37
C ILE A 19 10.96 3.48 4.68
N ILE A 20 10.45 3.94 5.83
CA ILE A 20 11.00 3.58 7.14
C ILE A 20 10.93 2.06 7.36
N ASN A 21 9.77 1.44 7.08
CA ASN A 21 9.60 -0.01 7.23
C ASN A 21 10.52 -0.81 6.32
N ALA A 22 10.70 -0.38 5.08
CA ALA A 22 11.59 -1.04 4.13
C ALA A 22 13.07 -0.92 4.56
N ASN A 23 13.48 0.22 5.10
CA ASN A 23 14.81 0.40 5.65
C ASN A 23 15.03 -0.46 6.90
N LEU A 24 14.06 -0.52 7.81
CA LEU A 24 14.12 -1.42 8.96
C LEU A 24 14.24 -2.88 8.52
N ALA A 25 13.38 -3.32 7.60
CA ALA A 25 13.40 -4.68 7.05
C ALA A 25 14.72 -5.04 6.34
N LYS A 26 15.43 -4.05 5.80
CA LYS A 26 16.76 -4.25 5.22
C LYS A 26 17.81 -4.55 6.28
N GLU A 27 17.70 -3.94 7.46
CA GLU A 27 18.66 -4.12 8.56
C GLU A 27 18.39 -5.39 9.38
N ILE A 28 17.11 -5.67 9.70
CA ILE A 28 16.75 -6.76 10.62
C ILE A 28 16.12 -7.99 9.95
N GLY A 29 15.88 -7.94 8.63
CA GLY A 29 15.18 -8.98 7.89
C GLY A 29 13.72 -8.63 7.59
N ASN A 30 13.20 -9.20 6.50
CA ASN A 30 11.89 -8.83 5.96
C ASN A 30 10.73 -9.30 6.85
N TRP A 31 10.85 -10.47 7.48
CA TRP A 31 9.82 -11.04 8.34
C TRP A 31 9.79 -10.32 9.69
N GLU A 32 10.96 -10.05 10.24
CA GLU A 32 11.20 -9.31 11.48
C GLU A 32 10.71 -7.86 11.33
N GLY A 33 11.05 -7.21 10.21
CA GLY A 33 10.54 -5.87 9.90
C GLY A 33 9.02 -5.83 9.78
N THR A 34 8.42 -6.85 9.17
CA THR A 34 6.95 -6.98 9.09
C THR A 34 6.32 -7.20 10.47
N PHE A 35 6.95 -8.00 11.33
CA PHE A 35 6.51 -8.23 12.71
C PHE A 35 6.52 -6.94 13.54
N PHE A 36 7.62 -6.17 13.48
CA PHE A 36 7.69 -4.88 14.16
C PHE A 36 6.69 -3.86 13.62
N ASN A 37 6.40 -3.89 12.31
CA ASN A 37 5.35 -3.06 11.74
C ASN A 37 3.98 -3.37 12.38
N TYR A 38 3.63 -4.65 12.52
CA TYR A 38 2.37 -5.08 13.15
C TYR A 38 2.31 -4.73 14.64
N ILE A 39 3.37 -4.96 15.39
CA ILE A 39 3.41 -4.60 16.82
C ILE A 39 3.22 -3.09 17.00
N THR A 40 3.92 -2.29 16.19
CA THR A 40 3.81 -0.83 16.27
C THR A 40 2.40 -0.38 15.91
N GLY A 41 1.83 -0.91 14.82
CA GLY A 41 0.45 -0.63 14.42
C GLY A 41 -0.57 -1.04 15.49
N LEU A 42 -0.40 -2.21 16.10
CA LEU A 42 -1.26 -2.70 17.17
C LEU A 42 -1.18 -1.80 18.40
N PHE A 43 0.02 -1.42 18.81
CA PHE A 43 0.25 -0.53 19.96
C PHE A 43 -0.46 0.81 19.77
N PHE A 44 -0.27 1.48 18.63
CA PHE A 44 -0.93 2.75 18.36
C PHE A 44 -2.45 2.60 18.15
N SER A 45 -2.92 1.48 17.60
CA SER A 45 -4.35 1.22 17.47
C SER A 45 -5.01 1.01 18.82
N MET A 46 -4.36 0.30 19.75
CA MET A 46 -4.84 0.15 21.14
C MET A 46 -4.86 1.49 21.86
N LEU A 47 -3.80 2.29 21.70
CA LEU A 47 -3.73 3.64 22.27
C LEU A 47 -4.87 4.51 21.74
N PHE A 48 -5.11 4.50 20.42
CA PHE A 48 -6.24 5.21 19.82
C PHE A 48 -7.58 4.74 20.38
N LEU A 49 -7.78 3.42 20.52
CA LEU A 49 -9.00 2.85 21.08
C LEU A 49 -9.23 3.30 22.53
N MET A 50 -8.19 3.39 23.35
CA MET A 50 -8.28 3.87 24.74
C MET A 50 -8.68 5.35 24.85
N PHE A 51 -8.29 6.17 23.88
CA PHE A 51 -8.66 7.60 23.83
C PHE A 51 -9.91 7.88 23.01
N SER A 52 -10.43 6.89 22.28
CA SER A 52 -11.71 7.02 21.59
C SER A 52 -12.84 7.08 22.61
N SER A 53 -13.94 7.76 22.24
CA SER A 53 -15.16 7.81 23.05
C SER A 53 -16.00 6.53 22.97
N ASP A 54 -15.55 5.56 22.16
CA ASP A 54 -16.22 4.28 21.96
C ASP A 54 -16.04 3.36 23.17
N SER A 55 -17.08 2.60 23.51
CA SER A 55 -17.00 1.64 24.60
C SER A 55 -16.09 0.46 24.22
N LEU A 56 -15.12 0.13 25.08
CA LEU A 56 -14.33 -1.11 24.98
C LEU A 56 -15.16 -2.39 25.14
N TYR A 57 -16.42 -2.26 25.56
CA TYR A 57 -17.33 -3.38 25.72
C TYR A 57 -17.91 -3.80 24.36
N ILE A 58 -17.46 -4.95 23.86
CA ILE A 58 -18.05 -5.60 22.68
C ILE A 58 -18.84 -6.82 23.17
N PRO A 59 -20.16 -6.88 22.92
CA PRO A 59 -20.96 -8.03 23.31
C PRO A 59 -20.48 -9.33 22.64
N MET A 60 -20.46 -10.44 23.39
CA MET A 60 -20.00 -11.73 22.88
C MET A 60 -20.82 -12.23 21.67
N HIS A 61 -22.13 -11.93 21.64
CA HIS A 61 -22.99 -12.28 20.51
C HIS A 61 -22.56 -11.59 19.21
N THR A 62 -22.01 -10.38 19.29
CA THR A 62 -21.49 -9.63 18.14
C THR A 62 -20.25 -10.32 17.60
N LEU A 63 -19.31 -10.73 18.46
CA LEU A 63 -18.10 -11.46 18.05
C LEU A 63 -18.43 -12.77 17.33
N GLN A 64 -19.42 -13.52 17.83
CA GLN A 64 -19.84 -14.80 17.23
C GLN A 64 -20.52 -14.63 15.86
N SER A 65 -21.08 -13.46 15.58
CA SER A 65 -21.76 -13.17 14.31
C SER A 65 -20.80 -12.81 13.17
N ILE A 66 -19.52 -12.53 13.47
CA ILE A 66 -18.53 -12.07 12.48
C ILE A 66 -17.99 -13.28 11.69
N PRO A 67 -18.08 -13.29 10.35
CA PRO A 67 -17.53 -14.36 9.54
C PRO A 67 -16.02 -14.51 9.70
N ILE A 68 -15.53 -15.75 9.78
CA ILE A 68 -14.10 -16.06 9.92
C ILE A 68 -13.26 -15.43 8.78
N ALA A 69 -13.84 -15.30 7.59
CA ALA A 69 -13.21 -14.69 6.43
C ALA A 69 -12.74 -13.23 6.68
N VAL A 70 -13.41 -12.48 7.55
CA VAL A 70 -13.02 -11.09 7.88
C VAL A 70 -11.65 -11.05 8.58
N TYR A 71 -11.34 -12.04 9.40
CA TYR A 71 -10.07 -12.14 10.11
C TYR A 71 -8.88 -12.46 9.19
N LEU A 72 -9.14 -13.00 7.98
CA LEU A 72 -8.08 -13.23 6.98
C LEU A 72 -7.50 -11.93 6.41
N GLY A 73 -8.17 -10.78 6.61
CA GLY A 73 -7.62 -9.48 6.24
C GLY A 73 -6.27 -9.19 6.90
N GLY A 74 -6.07 -9.68 8.14
CA GLY A 74 -4.79 -9.58 8.83
C GLY A 74 -3.67 -10.33 8.11
N LEU A 75 -3.95 -11.56 7.63
CA LEU A 75 -3.00 -12.37 6.86
C LEU A 75 -2.65 -11.70 5.52
N VAL A 76 -3.66 -11.18 4.82
CA VAL A 76 -3.43 -10.42 3.57
C VAL A 76 -2.53 -9.21 3.83
N GLY A 77 -2.73 -8.49 4.94
CA GLY A 77 -1.88 -7.37 5.32
C GLY A 77 -0.41 -7.77 5.53
N VAL A 78 -0.13 -8.93 6.14
CA VAL A 78 1.24 -9.44 6.33
C VAL A 78 1.92 -9.65 4.98
N ILE A 79 1.21 -10.24 4.02
CA ILE A 79 1.70 -10.41 2.65
C ILE A 79 1.97 -9.05 2.00
N VAL A 80 1.03 -8.11 2.10
CA VAL A 80 1.16 -6.77 1.49
C VAL A 80 2.37 -6.02 2.06
N ILE A 81 2.56 -6.02 3.38
CA ILE A 81 3.68 -5.32 4.03
C ILE A 81 5.01 -6.00 3.67
N SER A 82 5.05 -7.33 3.67
CA SER A 82 6.25 -8.11 3.30
C SER A 82 6.67 -7.84 1.84
N LEU A 83 5.73 -7.83 0.90
CA LEU A 83 6.00 -7.44 -0.50
C LEU A 83 6.41 -5.97 -0.60
N SER A 84 5.76 -5.09 0.14
CA SER A 84 6.06 -3.66 0.15
C SER A 84 7.48 -3.39 0.61
N ASN A 85 7.93 -4.03 1.70
CA ASN A 85 9.29 -3.95 2.21
C ASN A 85 10.32 -4.47 1.19
N TYR A 86 10.00 -5.55 0.48
CA TYR A 86 10.87 -6.13 -0.54
C TYR A 86 10.99 -5.27 -1.81
N ILE A 87 9.91 -4.64 -2.26
CA ILE A 87 9.85 -3.90 -3.52
C ILE A 87 10.31 -2.44 -3.34
N THR A 88 10.02 -1.82 -2.20
CA THR A 88 10.35 -0.41 -1.91
C THR A 88 11.82 -0.03 -2.19
N PRO A 89 12.84 -0.81 -1.82
CA PRO A 89 14.23 -0.44 -2.11
C PRO A 89 14.64 -0.67 -3.58
N LYS A 90 13.80 -1.30 -4.41
CA LYS A 90 14.13 -1.71 -5.79
C LYS A 90 13.59 -0.76 -6.86
N ILE A 91 12.60 0.05 -6.52
CA ILE A 91 11.87 0.90 -7.46
C ILE A 91 11.73 2.29 -6.83
N SER A 92 11.69 3.35 -7.65
CA SER A 92 11.46 4.71 -7.12
C SER A 92 10.13 4.79 -6.37
N ALA A 93 10.10 5.62 -5.32
CA ALA A 93 8.90 5.82 -4.51
C ALA A 93 7.70 6.32 -5.34
N PHE A 94 7.97 7.12 -6.38
CA PHE A 94 6.96 7.61 -7.32
C PHE A 94 6.29 6.46 -8.08
N TYR A 95 7.08 5.60 -8.75
CA TYR A 95 6.55 4.49 -9.53
C TYR A 95 5.81 3.47 -8.69
N LEU A 96 6.35 3.12 -7.53
CA LEU A 96 5.70 2.18 -6.62
C LEU A 96 4.35 2.72 -6.14
N THR A 97 4.27 4.01 -5.81
CA THR A 97 3.01 4.64 -5.38
C THR A 97 1.97 4.63 -6.51
N LEU A 98 2.39 4.94 -7.75
CA LEU A 98 1.49 4.93 -8.90
C LEU A 98 1.00 3.52 -9.23
N LEU A 99 1.88 2.51 -9.15
CA LEU A 99 1.51 1.11 -9.37
C LEU A 99 0.52 0.60 -8.31
N ILE A 100 0.77 0.90 -7.03
CA ILE A 100 -0.14 0.54 -5.93
C ILE A 100 -1.51 1.21 -6.12
N PHE A 101 -1.52 2.51 -6.45
CA PHE A 101 -2.75 3.26 -6.69
C PHE A 101 -3.58 2.64 -7.82
N ILE A 102 -2.95 2.33 -8.97
CA ILE A 102 -3.62 1.67 -10.09
C ILE A 102 -4.19 0.31 -9.67
N GLY A 103 -3.39 -0.51 -8.99
CA GLY A 103 -3.82 -1.84 -8.53
C GLY A 103 -5.04 -1.76 -7.60
N GLN A 104 -5.02 -0.83 -6.65
CA GLN A 104 -6.14 -0.60 -5.72
C GLN A 104 -7.38 -0.05 -6.44
N LEU A 105 -7.20 0.84 -7.42
CA LEU A 105 -8.32 1.38 -8.20
C LEU A 105 -9.06 0.28 -8.97
N PHE A 106 -8.33 -0.58 -9.68
CA PHE A 106 -8.94 -1.68 -10.43
C PHE A 106 -9.51 -2.76 -9.52
N ALA A 107 -8.78 -3.18 -8.48
CA ALA A 107 -9.29 -4.14 -7.50
C ALA A 107 -10.58 -3.63 -6.83
N GLY A 108 -10.60 -2.36 -6.41
CA GLY A 108 -11.79 -1.73 -5.84
C GLY A 108 -12.95 -1.68 -6.84
N THR A 109 -12.70 -1.36 -8.11
CA THR A 109 -13.75 -1.35 -9.15
C THR A 109 -14.32 -2.75 -9.40
N ILE A 110 -13.48 -3.79 -9.36
CA ILE A 110 -13.91 -5.18 -9.51
C ILE A 110 -14.77 -5.60 -8.30
N ILE A 111 -14.34 -5.26 -7.09
CA ILE A 111 -15.09 -5.55 -5.86
C ILE A 111 -16.45 -4.83 -5.90
N ASP A 112 -16.46 -3.54 -6.25
CA ASP A 112 -17.69 -2.75 -6.41
C ASP A 112 -18.65 -3.44 -7.39
N PHE A 113 -18.16 -3.89 -8.55
CA PHE A 113 -18.98 -4.60 -9.54
C PHE A 113 -19.61 -5.88 -8.98
N PHE A 114 -18.85 -6.70 -8.25
CA PHE A 114 -19.41 -7.93 -7.66
C PHE A 114 -20.44 -7.65 -6.56
N LEU A 115 -20.35 -6.52 -5.86
CA LEU A 115 -21.25 -6.15 -4.77
C LEU A 115 -22.51 -5.43 -5.24
N THR A 116 -22.38 -4.52 -6.20
CA THR A 116 -23.48 -3.63 -6.63
C THR A 116 -23.96 -3.91 -8.05
N ASN A 117 -23.27 -4.76 -8.83
CA ASN A 117 -23.45 -4.92 -10.27
C ASN A 117 -23.29 -3.64 -11.09
N GLU A 118 -22.75 -2.56 -10.50
CA GLU A 118 -22.50 -1.30 -11.20
C GLU A 118 -21.03 -1.15 -11.55
N LEU A 119 -20.75 -1.00 -12.84
CA LEU A 119 -19.41 -0.65 -13.32
C LEU A 119 -19.27 0.86 -13.45
N SER A 120 -18.37 1.43 -12.66
CA SER A 120 -17.99 2.83 -12.84
C SER A 120 -17.06 2.97 -14.04
N ILE A 121 -17.66 3.24 -15.20
CA ILE A 121 -16.93 3.48 -16.46
C ILE A 121 -15.88 4.59 -16.29
N GLY A 122 -16.19 5.62 -15.50
CA GLY A 122 -15.26 6.71 -15.18
C GLY A 122 -13.99 6.23 -14.47
N LYS A 123 -14.10 5.33 -13.47
CA LYS A 123 -12.94 4.73 -12.80
C LYS A 123 -12.10 3.92 -13.79
N VAL A 124 -12.74 3.12 -14.64
CA VAL A 124 -12.05 2.29 -15.64
C VAL A 124 -11.28 3.14 -16.65
N ILE A 125 -11.94 4.13 -17.26
CA ILE A 125 -11.30 5.02 -18.23
C ILE A 125 -10.15 5.78 -17.57
N GLY A 126 -10.39 6.39 -16.39
CA GLY A 126 -9.34 7.08 -15.64
C GLY A 126 -8.15 6.18 -15.31
N GLY A 127 -8.41 4.95 -14.87
CA GLY A 127 -7.37 3.95 -14.60
C GLY A 127 -6.54 3.60 -15.83
N ILE A 128 -7.17 3.46 -17.01
CA ILE A 128 -6.48 3.22 -18.29
C ILE A 128 -5.58 4.41 -18.63
N PHE A 129 -6.07 5.65 -18.50
CA PHE A 129 -5.25 6.85 -18.72
C PHE A 129 -4.02 6.89 -17.81
N VAL A 130 -4.18 6.53 -16.53
CA VAL A 130 -3.07 6.47 -15.59
C VAL A 130 -2.06 5.38 -15.97
N ILE A 131 -2.51 4.21 -16.43
CA ILE A 131 -1.60 3.15 -16.94
C ILE A 131 -0.82 3.63 -18.16
N ILE A 132 -1.49 4.30 -19.11
CA ILE A 132 -0.83 4.84 -20.31
C ILE A 132 0.22 5.88 -19.90
N GLY A 133 -0.14 6.81 -19.01
CA GLY A 133 0.78 7.83 -18.49
C GLY A 133 1.97 7.24 -17.75
N LEU A 134 1.74 6.24 -16.88
CA LEU A 134 2.81 5.52 -16.17
C LEU A 134 3.73 4.80 -17.15
N THR A 135 3.17 4.09 -18.13
CA THR A 135 3.95 3.35 -19.14
C THR A 135 4.78 4.30 -19.98
N TYR A 136 4.21 5.42 -20.42
CA TYR A 136 4.93 6.46 -21.14
C TYR A 136 6.07 7.03 -20.29
N ASN A 137 5.81 7.39 -19.04
CA ASN A 137 6.83 7.92 -18.14
C ASN A 137 7.96 6.90 -17.91
N LEU A 138 7.64 5.62 -17.71
CA LEU A 138 8.63 4.54 -17.60
C LEU A 138 9.46 4.36 -18.88
N LEU A 139 8.89 4.59 -20.06
CA LEU A 139 9.61 4.50 -21.34
C LEU A 139 10.56 5.69 -21.54
N VAL A 140 10.15 6.88 -21.11
CA VAL A 140 10.98 8.10 -21.16
C VAL A 140 12.12 8.03 -20.15
N ASP A 141 11.84 7.58 -18.93
CA ASP A 141 12.83 7.48 -17.85
C ASP A 141 13.72 6.23 -17.97
N ARG A 142 13.50 5.36 -18.98
CA ARG A 142 14.49 4.34 -19.30
C ARG A 142 15.79 5.08 -19.64
N PRO A 143 16.89 4.84 -18.90
CA PRO A 143 18.17 5.39 -19.30
C PRO A 143 18.40 4.92 -20.72
N ILE A 144 18.48 5.87 -21.66
CA ILE A 144 19.03 5.62 -22.99
C ILE A 144 20.39 4.99 -22.68
N LYS A 145 20.52 3.67 -22.87
CA LYS A 145 21.81 2.99 -22.81
C LYS A 145 22.65 3.57 -23.93
N THR A 146 23.25 4.73 -23.68
CA THR A 146 24.29 5.31 -24.48
C THR A 146 25.51 4.43 -24.26
N VAL A 147 25.71 3.57 -25.26
CA VAL A 147 26.99 3.03 -25.73
C VAL A 147 27.85 2.27 -24.71
N LYS A 148 27.92 0.97 -24.96
CA LYS A 148 28.99 0.04 -24.58
C LYS A 148 30.38 0.71 -24.68
N HIS A 149 31.01 1.05 -23.56
CA HIS A 149 32.46 1.22 -23.53
C HIS A 149 33.09 -0.12 -23.17
N ASN A 150 33.48 -0.84 -24.22
CA ASN A 150 34.47 -1.90 -24.16
C ASN A 150 35.84 -1.27 -23.91
N HIS A 151 36.64 -1.89 -23.02
CA HIS A 151 38.06 -1.62 -22.71
C HIS A 151 38.30 -0.30 -21.95
N VAL A 152 39.02 -0.28 -20.83
CA VAL A 152 40.42 -0.68 -20.70
C VAL A 152 40.71 -1.20 -19.29
N GLN A 153 41.45 -2.31 -19.23
CA GLN A 153 42.18 -2.80 -18.07
C GLN A 153 43.25 -1.77 -17.67
N LEU A 154 43.33 -1.43 -16.37
CA LEU A 154 44.56 -1.31 -15.59
C LEU A 154 44.18 -1.07 -14.12
#